data_AF-A0AAN7GDY3-F1
#
_entry.id   AF-A0AAN7GDY3-F1
#
_cell.length_a   1.000
_cell.length_b   1.000
_cell.length_c   1.000
_cell.angle_alpha   90.00
_cell.angle_beta   90.00
_cell.angle_gamma   90.00
#
_symmetry.space_group_name_H-M   'P 1'
#
loop_
_entity.id
_entity.type
_entity.pdbx_description
1 polymer ?
#
loop_
_entity_poly.entity_id
_entity_poly.type
_entity_poly.pdbx_seq_one_letter_code
_entity_poly.pdbx_strand_id
1 'polypeptide(L)'
;MFYNGLNGQTRTIVDAASGGTLMLKTAEGATSLLEEIASDNYQWPTERTMAKKVAGIHELDPFAALSAQVASLSHQVSTLTTQRIPQSAKYVAASSMTVPMNEASQE
;
A
#
# COMPACT_ATOMS: atom_id res chain seq x y z
N MET A 1 7.95 -5.12 -44.46
CA MET A 1 8.68 -5.03 -43.19
C MET A 1 7.72 -5.22 -42.03
N PHE A 2 7.78 -6.37 -41.36
CA PHE A 2 6.92 -6.73 -40.21
C PHE A 2 7.04 -5.72 -39.05
N TYR A 3 8.27 -5.35 -38.69
CA TYR A 3 8.57 -4.48 -37.54
C TYR A 3 7.93 -3.08 -37.63
N ASN A 4 7.89 -2.49 -38.83
CA ASN A 4 7.30 -1.16 -39.04
C ASN A 4 5.77 -1.14 -38.90
N GLY A 5 5.11 -2.30 -39.04
CA GLY A 5 3.66 -2.45 -38.83
C GLY A 5 3.26 -2.63 -37.37
N LEU A 6 4.22 -2.83 -36.46
CA LEU A 6 3.96 -3.03 -35.04
C LEU A 6 3.64 -1.69 -34.36
N ASN A 7 2.73 -1.72 -33.37
CA ASN A 7 2.54 -0.59 -32.47
C ASN A 7 3.75 -0.42 -31.53
N GLY A 8 3.87 0.73 -30.85
CA GLY A 8 5.04 1.05 -30.02
C GLY A 8 5.31 0.02 -28.91
N GLN A 9 4.26 -0.44 -28.21
CA GLN A 9 4.40 -1.42 -27.13
C GLN A 9 4.91 -2.76 -27.67
N THR A 10 4.35 -3.23 -28.80
CA THR A 10 4.79 -4.49 -29.42
C THR A 10 6.24 -4.38 -29.91
N ARG A 11 6.69 -3.23 -30.41
CA ARG A 11 8.11 -3.02 -30.75
C ARG A 11 9.02 -3.14 -29.53
N THR A 12 8.66 -2.51 -28.42
CA THR A 12 9.45 -2.58 -27.18
C THR A 12 9.60 -4.02 -26.69
N ILE A 13 8.53 -4.81 -26.73
CA ILE A 13 8.57 -6.24 -26.33
C ILE A 13 9.50 -7.03 -27.25
N VAL A 14 9.39 -6.80 -28.56
CA VAL A 14 10.23 -7.49 -29.56
C VAL A 14 11.71 -7.13 -29.40
N ASP A 15 12.04 -5.86 -29.16
CA ASP A 15 13.42 -5.43 -28.91
C ASP A 15 13.96 -6.00 -27.58
N ALA A 16 13.15 -6.03 -26.52
CA ALA A 16 13.55 -6.64 -25.25
C ALA A 16 13.84 -8.14 -25.41
N ALA A 17 12.96 -8.88 -26.07
CA ALA A 17 13.16 -10.31 -26.36
C ALA A 17 14.38 -10.56 -27.26
N SER A 18 14.72 -9.60 -28.11
CA SER A 18 15.89 -9.62 -28.97
C SER A 18 17.21 -9.29 -28.25
N GLY A 19 17.15 -8.87 -26.98
CA GLY A 19 18.31 -8.37 -26.23
C GLY A 19 18.81 -7.00 -26.70
N GLY A 20 17.92 -6.20 -27.30
CA GLY A 20 18.24 -4.93 -27.94
C GLY A 20 17.43 -4.75 -29.23
N THR A 21 17.64 -3.65 -29.95
CA THR A 21 16.87 -3.36 -31.16
C THR A 21 16.94 -4.49 -32.20
N LEU A 22 15.80 -5.12 -32.52
CA LEU A 22 15.72 -6.24 -33.48
C LEU A 22 16.28 -5.84 -34.86
N MET A 23 16.02 -4.60 -35.26
CA MET A 23 16.48 -4.00 -36.52
C MET A 23 18.00 -3.92 -36.67
N LEU A 24 18.78 -4.07 -35.59
CA LEU A 24 20.24 -4.10 -35.62
C LEU A 24 20.80 -5.51 -35.86
N LYS A 25 19.96 -6.56 -35.82
CA LYS A 25 20.38 -7.93 -36.11
C LYS A 25 20.44 -8.18 -37.62
N THR A 26 21.23 -9.18 -38.02
CA THR A 26 21.19 -9.70 -39.39
C THR A 26 19.83 -10.32 -39.69
N ALA A 27 19.49 -10.45 -40.97
CA ALA A 27 18.21 -11.04 -41.38
C ALA A 27 18.06 -12.48 -40.85
N GLU A 28 19.10 -13.30 -40.93
CA GLU A 28 19.08 -14.67 -40.40
C GLU A 28 18.92 -14.69 -38.87
N GLY A 29 19.63 -13.82 -38.15
CA GLY A 29 19.53 -13.73 -36.70
C GLY A 29 18.16 -13.24 -36.22
N ALA A 30 17.55 -12.30 -36.95
CA ALA A 30 16.19 -11.84 -36.67
C ALA A 30 15.16 -12.95 -36.92
N THR A 31 15.27 -13.67 -38.04
CA THR A 31 14.35 -14.78 -38.37
C THR A 31 14.47 -15.91 -37.37
N SER A 32 15.68 -16.36 -37.04
CA SER A 32 15.90 -17.44 -36.06
C SER A 32 15.32 -17.09 -34.69
N LEU A 33 15.46 -15.84 -34.24
CA LEU A 33 14.92 -15.39 -32.96
C LEU A 33 13.38 -15.33 -32.98
N LEU A 34 12.78 -14.92 -34.10
CA LEU A 34 11.32 -14.95 -34.25
C LEU A 34 10.77 -16.38 -34.29
N GLU A 35 11.48 -17.31 -34.94
CA GLU A 35 11.15 -18.73 -34.96
C GLU A 35 11.27 -19.37 -33.57
N GLU A 36 12.30 -18.99 -32.81
CA GLU A 36 12.48 -19.39 -31.41
C GLU A 36 11.33 -18.89 -30.53
N ILE A 37 11.00 -17.59 -30.61
CA ILE A 37 9.86 -17.00 -29.88
C ILE A 37 8.54 -17.68 -30.24
N ALA A 38 8.35 -18.02 -31.52
CA ALA A 38 7.14 -18.70 -31.99
C ALA A 38 7.09 -20.18 -31.54
N SER A 39 8.25 -20.83 -31.39
CA SER A 39 8.37 -22.22 -30.98
C SER A 39 8.26 -22.40 -29.46
N ASP A 40 8.73 -21.43 -28.68
CA ASP A 40 8.69 -21.42 -27.20
C ASP A 40 7.35 -20.87 -26.64
N ASN A 41 6.26 -21.04 -27.39
CA ASN A 41 4.93 -20.54 -27.04
C ASN A 41 4.29 -21.25 -25.83
N TYR A 42 4.97 -22.23 -25.22
CA TYR A 42 4.48 -22.98 -24.06
C TYR A 42 4.91 -22.39 -22.70
N GLN A 43 5.87 -21.47 -22.65
CA GLN A 43 6.47 -21.00 -21.39
C GLN A 43 6.20 -19.54 -21.00
N TRP A 44 5.39 -18.77 -21.74
CA TRP A 44 5.08 -17.42 -21.30
C TRP A 44 4.35 -17.42 -19.95
N PRO A 45 4.90 -16.78 -18.89
CA PRO A 45 4.09 -16.42 -17.74
C PRO A 45 2.96 -15.54 -18.25
N THR A 46 1.76 -15.80 -17.77
CA THR A 46 0.61 -14.91 -17.94
C THR A 46 0.83 -13.62 -17.14
N GLU A 47 1.87 -12.86 -17.45
CA GLU A 47 2.10 -11.52 -16.93
C GLU A 47 1.60 -10.50 -17.94
N ARG A 48 0.29 -10.58 -18.21
CA ARG A 48 -0.49 -9.48 -18.80
C ARG A 48 -0.93 -8.47 -17.75
N THR A 49 -0.26 -8.40 -16.61
CA THR A 49 -0.45 -7.33 -15.64
C THR A 49 0.66 -6.33 -15.83
N MET A 50 0.45 -5.33 -16.70
CA MET A 50 0.98 -3.97 -16.62
C MET A 50 0.56 -3.18 -17.87
N ALA A 51 -0.71 -2.78 -17.94
CA ALA A 51 -1.15 -1.62 -18.73
C ALA A 51 -2.62 -1.26 -18.39
N LYS A 52 -2.88 -0.88 -17.13
CA LYS A 52 -3.99 0.04 -16.85
C LYS A 52 -3.62 0.94 -15.68
N LYS A 53 -2.77 1.93 -15.95
CA LYS A 53 -2.70 3.15 -15.14
C LYS A 53 -3.90 4.03 -15.45
N VAL A 54 -5.05 3.75 -14.83
CA VAL A 54 -6.23 4.63 -14.64
C VAL A 54 -7.03 3.95 -13.51
N ALA A 55 -7.31 4.53 -12.34
CA ALA A 55 -7.15 5.87 -11.82
C ALA A 55 -7.14 5.81 -10.28
N GLY A 56 -6.34 6.69 -9.69
CA GLY A 56 -6.34 7.16 -8.30
C GLY A 56 -7.04 6.34 -7.24
N ILE A 57 -6.30 5.50 -6.53
CA ILE A 57 -6.43 5.44 -5.07
C ILE A 57 -5.02 5.17 -4.55
N HIS A 58 -4.38 6.24 -4.07
CA HIS A 58 -3.19 6.28 -3.23
C HIS A 58 -2.70 4.89 -2.77
N GLU A 59 -1.64 4.36 -3.41
CA GLU A 59 -0.81 3.32 -2.80
C GLU A 59 -0.15 3.96 -1.57
N LEU A 60 -0.89 4.04 -0.47
CA LEU A 60 -0.30 4.28 0.83
C LEU A 60 0.63 3.11 1.09
N ASP A 61 1.86 3.43 1.50
CA ASP A 61 2.78 2.46 2.08
C ASP A 61 1.98 1.52 3.00
N PRO A 62 1.92 0.21 2.72
CA PRO A 62 1.07 -0.72 3.47
C PRO A 62 1.28 -0.63 4.98
N PHE A 63 2.49 -0.27 5.40
CA PHE A 63 2.82 -0.02 6.79
C PHE A 63 2.15 1.24 7.35
N ALA A 64 2.17 2.36 6.62
CA ALA A 64 1.43 3.58 6.99
C ALA A 64 -0.08 3.35 7.06
N ALA A 65 -0.65 2.59 6.11
CA ALA A 65 -2.07 2.24 6.10
C ALA A 65 -2.47 1.38 7.30
N LEU A 66 -1.64 0.37 7.63
CA LEU A 66 -1.85 -0.46 8.81
C LEU A 66 -1.73 0.35 10.11
N SER A 67 -0.73 1.23 10.21
CA SER A 67 -0.54 2.11 11.36
C SER A 67 -1.76 3.00 11.61
N ALA A 68 -2.33 3.59 10.54
CA ALA A 68 -3.55 4.40 10.62
C ALA A 68 -4.76 3.59 11.10
N GLN A 69 -4.91 2.33 10.64
CA GLN A 69 -5.99 1.45 11.11
C GLN A 69 -5.85 1.10 12.59
N VAL A 70 -4.63 0.80 13.06
CA VAL A 70 -4.35 0.53 14.48
C VAL A 70 -4.63 1.75 15.35
N ALA A 71 -4.24 2.95 14.91
CA ALA A 71 -4.52 4.19 15.62
C ALA A 71 -6.04 4.46 15.73
N SER A 72 -6.79 4.24 14.65
CA SER A 72 -8.25 4.39 14.64
C SER A 72 -8.93 3.41 15.59
N LEU A 73 -8.52 2.14 15.59
CA LEU A 73 -9.05 1.13 16.50
C LEU A 73 -8.76 1.48 17.97
N SER A 74 -7.54 1.92 18.28
CA SER A 74 -7.15 2.36 19.62
C SER A 74 -8.03 3.51 20.12
N HIS A 75 -8.29 4.51 19.26
CA HIS A 75 -9.16 5.63 19.58
C HIS A 75 -10.61 5.18 19.86
N GLN A 76 -11.15 4.24 19.08
CA GLN A 76 -12.50 3.70 19.32
C GLN A 76 -12.58 2.96 20.65
N VAL A 77 -11.57 2.13 20.98
CA VAL A 77 -11.50 1.44 22.27
C VAL A 77 -11.44 2.44 23.42
N SER A 78 -10.59 3.47 23.33
CA SER A 78 -10.52 4.55 24.32
C SER A 78 -11.87 5.27 24.47
N THR A 79 -12.56 5.54 23.37
CA THR A 79 -13.86 6.21 23.41
C THR A 79 -14.90 5.36 24.14
N LEU A 80 -14.93 4.05 23.88
CA LEU A 80 -15.87 3.11 24.52
C LEU A 80 -15.55 2.87 26.01
N THR A 81 -14.28 2.93 26.40
CA THR A 81 -13.89 2.81 27.82
C THR A 81 -14.13 4.11 28.58
N THR A 82 -13.96 5.27 27.94
CA THR A 82 -14.25 6.58 28.52
C THR A 82 -15.76 6.86 28.61
N GLN A 83 -16.57 6.52 27.60
CA GLN A 83 -18.03 6.75 27.65
C GLN A 83 -18.78 5.87 28.67
N ARG A 84 -18.14 4.80 29.19
CA ARG A 84 -18.71 3.97 30.27
C ARG A 84 -18.69 4.68 31.64
N ILE A 85 -17.99 5.81 31.78
CA ILE A 85 -17.83 6.56 33.03
C ILE A 85 -18.05 8.06 32.72
N PRO A 86 -19.24 8.68 32.88
CA PRO A 86 -20.21 8.52 33.96
C PRO A 86 -21.71 8.67 33.54
N GLN A 87 -22.50 7.60 33.55
CA GLN A 87 -23.99 7.72 33.56
C GLN A 87 -24.64 7.25 34.87
N SER A 88 -23.86 6.80 35.85
CA SER A 88 -24.35 6.63 37.21
C SER A 88 -23.79 7.74 38.10
N ALA A 89 -24.44 8.90 38.03
CA ALA A 89 -24.47 9.78 39.19
C ALA A 89 -24.82 8.94 40.43
N LYS A 90 -23.89 8.78 41.36
CA LYS A 90 -24.24 8.68 42.77
C LYS A 90 -24.23 10.12 43.26
N TYR A 91 -25.33 10.84 43.07
CA TYR A 91 -26.33 11.07 44.10
C TYR A 91 -25.68 11.25 45.50
N VAL A 92 -25.87 12.46 46.02
CA VAL A 92 -25.71 12.94 47.41
C VAL A 92 -24.29 12.89 47.98
N ALA A 93 -23.51 13.99 47.98
CA ALA A 93 -23.72 15.20 48.81
C ALA A 93 -23.82 14.90 50.32
N ALA A 94 -23.05 15.68 51.08
CA ALA A 94 -23.19 15.94 52.51
C ALA A 94 -22.67 14.86 53.48
N SER A 95 -21.36 14.91 53.76
CA SER A 95 -20.70 14.77 55.08
C SER A 95 -19.23 14.44 54.77
N SER A 96 -18.20 15.14 55.22
CA SER A 96 -18.00 15.67 56.56
C SER A 96 -16.89 16.72 56.57
N MET A 97 -16.83 17.44 57.67
CA MET A 97 -16.23 18.74 57.91
C MET A 97 -14.70 18.82 57.81
N THR A 98 -14.26 20.04 57.51
CA THR A 98 -12.92 20.64 57.63
C THR A 98 -12.27 20.48 59.01
N VAL A 99 -10.96 20.19 59.06
CA VAL A 99 -10.03 20.72 60.09
C VAL A 99 -8.63 20.88 59.47
N PRO A 100 -8.02 22.09 59.39
CA PRO A 100 -6.61 22.23 59.09
C PRO A 100 -5.77 22.11 60.37
N MET A 101 -4.80 21.18 60.36
CA MET A 101 -3.77 21.03 61.39
C MET A 101 -2.61 21.95 61.05
N ASN A 102 -2.31 22.94 61.91
CA ASN A 102 -1.06 23.69 61.89
C ASN A 102 -0.52 23.75 63.32
N GLU A 103 0.55 23.00 63.56
CA GLU A 103 1.35 23.03 64.77
C GLU A 103 2.65 23.77 64.41
N ALA A 104 2.90 24.90 65.07
CA ALA A 104 4.20 25.57 65.06
C ALA A 104 4.47 26.16 66.46
N SER A 105 5.48 25.59 67.10
CA SER A 105 6.03 25.90 68.42
C SER A 105 6.85 27.19 68.48
N GLN A 106 7.25 27.54 69.72
CA GLN A 106 8.25 28.54 70.17
C GLN A 106 7.65 29.95 70.32
N GLU A 107 7.68 30.65 71.46
CA GLU A 107 8.62 30.71 72.59
C GLU A 107 7.88 31.03 73.91
#